data_AF-A0A2E3XYA7-F1
#
_entry.id   AF-A0A2E3XYA7-F1
#
_cell.length_a   1.000
_cell.length_b   1.000
_cell.length_c   1.000
_cell.angle_alpha   90.00
_cell.angle_beta   90.00
_cell.angle_gamma   90.00
#
_symmetry.space_group_name_H-M   'P 1'
#
loop_
_entity.id
_entity.type
_entity.pdbx_description
1 polymer ?
#
loop_
_entity_poly.entity_id
_entity_poly.type
_entity_poly.pdbx_seq_one_letter_code
_entity_poly.pdbx_strand_id
1 'polypeptide(L)'
;MANTPKDGDKADAHQIEITSKAYKERLKLLKKAQEFSQSDEIPKAVEYYGQYLNALALYYKVDESKLSPKLFDPEKDIAELFLISHAYWDLAKAYDRSPNLHLESIRCLDQFVNFTIGYKYQYANARTIKSFIRKRLAHNPAAFKQAYERIQVESKGCFISTDLFGSQHPITHELRQWKFSIQNTKLGFFFIESYYNTLCPFYFKLSKFSLFRPILRTLSIYSLKLFIRIKRSF
;
A
#
# COMPACT_ATOMS: atom_id res chain seq x y z
N MET A 1 -51.05 16.82 15.51
CA MET A 1 -50.52 15.66 16.26
C MET A 1 -49.05 15.53 15.90
N ALA A 2 -48.16 15.78 16.86
CA ALA A 2 -46.72 15.69 16.65
C ALA A 2 -46.33 14.22 16.46
N ASN A 3 -45.73 13.90 15.32
CA ASN A 3 -45.22 12.58 15.00
C ASN A 3 -43.94 12.37 15.81
N THR A 4 -44.03 11.70 16.96
CA THR A 4 -42.85 11.36 17.76
C THR A 4 -42.01 10.34 16.99
N PRO A 5 -40.68 10.55 16.83
CA PRO A 5 -39.84 9.60 16.11
C PRO A 5 -39.85 8.25 16.84
N LYS A 6 -40.02 7.16 16.09
CA LYS A 6 -39.94 5.79 16.62
C LYS A 6 -38.56 5.59 17.25
N ASP A 7 -38.48 4.91 18.39
CA ASP A 7 -37.22 4.75 19.16
C ASP A 7 -36.05 4.13 18.36
N GLY A 8 -36.35 3.36 17.29
CA GLY A 8 -35.33 2.87 16.35
C GLY A 8 -34.61 3.98 15.56
N ASP A 9 -35.32 5.04 15.15
CA ASP A 9 -34.73 6.16 14.39
C ASP A 9 -33.76 6.98 15.24
N LYS A 10 -33.97 7.04 16.55
CA LYS A 10 -33.09 7.74 17.50
C LYS A 10 -31.81 6.96 17.77
N ALA A 11 -31.90 5.63 17.89
CA ALA A 11 -30.74 4.77 18.09
C ALA A 11 -29.80 4.81 16.87
N ASP A 12 -30.37 4.77 15.66
CA ASP A 12 -29.61 4.85 14.42
C ASP A 12 -28.96 6.23 14.24
N ALA A 13 -29.68 7.32 14.56
CA ALA A 13 -29.12 8.67 14.54
C ALA A 13 -27.95 8.84 15.52
N HIS A 14 -28.09 8.32 16.74
CA HIS A 14 -27.03 8.35 17.75
C HIS A 14 -25.79 7.56 17.31
N GLN A 15 -25.99 6.38 16.71
CA GLN A 15 -24.90 5.56 16.20
C GLN A 15 -24.17 6.23 15.03
N ILE A 16 -24.90 6.92 14.14
CA ILE A 16 -24.32 7.71 13.05
C ILE A 16 -23.47 8.85 13.61
N GLU A 17 -23.94 9.53 14.66
CA GLU A 17 -23.19 10.61 15.30
C GLU A 17 -21.88 10.12 15.94
N ILE A 18 -21.93 9.01 16.70
CA ILE A 18 -20.75 8.38 17.30
C ILE A 18 -19.74 8.01 16.22
N THR A 19 -20.20 7.37 15.15
CA THR A 19 -19.37 6.91 14.03
C THR A 19 -18.71 8.10 13.31
N SER A 20 -19.48 9.15 13.04
CA SER A 20 -18.98 10.39 12.42
C SER A 20 -17.94 11.09 13.29
N LYS A 21 -18.17 11.14 14.60
CA LYS A 21 -17.23 11.74 15.56
C LYS A 21 -15.93 10.96 15.62
N ALA A 22 -16.00 9.63 15.77
CA ALA A 22 -14.82 8.77 15.80
C ALA A 22 -13.98 8.92 14.53
N TYR A 23 -14.63 8.94 13.36
CA TYR A 23 -13.95 9.14 12.09
C TYR A 23 -13.27 10.52 12.01
N LYS A 24 -13.90 11.60 12.47
CA LYS A 24 -13.29 12.94 12.49
C LYS A 24 -12.06 13.02 13.41
N GLU A 25 -12.08 12.28 14.52
CA GLU A 25 -11.00 12.31 15.51
C GLU A 25 -9.86 11.32 15.23
N ARG A 26 -10.04 10.39 14.27
CA ARG A 26 -9.09 9.31 13.96
C ARG A 26 -7.65 9.77 13.77
N LEU A 27 -7.42 10.91 13.10
CA LEU A 27 -6.07 11.41 12.85
C LEU A 27 -5.37 11.88 14.12
N LYS A 28 -6.13 12.32 15.14
CA LYS A 28 -5.59 12.65 16.46
C LYS A 28 -5.12 11.39 17.17
N LEU A 29 -5.85 10.27 17.03
CA LEU A 29 -5.47 8.97 17.58
C LEU A 29 -4.18 8.48 16.94
N LEU A 30 -4.10 8.55 15.60
CA LEU A 30 -2.90 8.16 14.86
C LEU A 30 -1.67 9.00 15.26
N LYS A 31 -1.85 10.31 15.41
CA LYS A 31 -0.77 11.20 15.86
C LYS A 31 -0.25 10.80 17.25
N LYS A 32 -1.16 10.56 18.21
CA LYS A 32 -0.78 10.07 19.55
C LYS A 32 -0.06 8.73 19.51
N ALA A 33 -0.51 7.81 18.65
CA ALA A 33 0.16 6.51 18.48
C ALA A 33 1.62 6.68 18.04
N GLN A 34 1.87 7.60 17.09
CA GLN A 34 3.22 7.94 16.63
C GLN A 34 4.07 8.59 17.72
N GLU A 35 3.50 9.51 18.50
CA GLU A 35 4.17 10.13 19.65
C GLU A 35 4.62 9.07 20.67
N PHE A 36 3.72 8.18 21.11
CA PHE A 36 4.08 7.09 22.02
C PHE A 36 5.10 6.12 21.41
N SER A 37 4.99 5.81 20.11
CA SER A 37 5.96 4.95 19.44
C SER A 37 7.36 5.58 19.39
N GLN A 38 7.45 6.91 19.25
CA GLN A 38 8.73 7.63 19.25
C GLN A 38 9.35 7.72 20.64
N SER A 39 8.51 7.78 21.68
CA SER A 39 8.91 7.73 23.09
C SER A 39 9.19 6.30 23.61
N ASP A 40 9.17 5.27 22.73
CA ASP A 40 9.31 3.84 23.04
C ASP A 40 8.26 3.31 24.06
N GLU A 41 7.15 4.03 24.24
CA GLU A 41 5.99 3.59 25.02
C GLU A 41 5.09 2.66 24.17
N ILE A 42 5.66 1.52 23.74
CA ILE A 42 5.06 0.62 22.75
C ILE A 42 3.65 0.14 23.12
N PRO A 43 3.33 -0.26 24.38
CA PRO A 43 1.98 -0.70 24.71
C PRO A 43 0.90 0.37 24.45
N LYS A 44 1.19 1.64 24.78
CA LYS A 44 0.29 2.76 24.50
C LYS A 44 0.20 3.04 23.01
N ALA A 45 1.32 2.97 22.29
CA ALA A 45 1.32 3.13 20.84
C ALA A 45 0.39 2.10 20.17
N VAL A 46 0.48 0.83 20.58
CA VAL A 46 -0.39 -0.26 20.10
C VAL A 46 -1.86 0.05 20.37
N GLU A 47 -2.20 0.51 21.58
CA GLU A 47 -3.57 0.89 21.93
C GLU A 47 -4.12 1.97 20.99
N TYR A 48 -3.38 3.07 20.80
CA TYR A 48 -3.83 4.18 19.95
C TYR A 48 -3.85 3.84 18.46
N TYR A 49 -2.93 3.01 17.96
CA TYR A 49 -3.02 2.48 16.60
C TYR A 49 -4.28 1.62 16.42
N GLY A 50 -4.60 0.78 17.40
CA GLY A 50 -5.83 0.00 17.42
C GLY A 50 -7.08 0.87 17.42
N GLN A 51 -7.12 1.93 18.23
CA GLN A 51 -8.24 2.88 18.24
C GLN A 51 -8.40 3.61 16.90
N TYR A 52 -7.30 3.99 16.24
CA TYR A 52 -7.33 4.58 14.90
C TYR A 52 -7.95 3.63 13.87
N LEU A 53 -7.49 2.37 13.82
CA LEU A 53 -8.03 1.37 12.89
C LEU A 53 -9.49 1.04 13.20
N ASN A 54 -9.86 0.94 14.47
CA ASN A 54 -11.25 0.71 14.89
C ASN A 54 -12.18 1.87 14.52
N ALA A 55 -11.71 3.13 14.58
CA ALA A 55 -12.49 4.27 14.11
C ALA A 55 -12.79 4.19 12.60
N LEU A 56 -11.84 3.70 11.80
CA LEU A 56 -12.05 3.42 10.37
C LEU A 56 -13.01 2.25 10.16
N ALA A 57 -12.82 1.17 10.89
CA ALA A 57 -13.63 -0.04 10.79
C ALA A 57 -15.11 0.27 11.13
N LEU A 58 -15.33 1.04 12.21
CA LEU A 58 -16.65 1.53 12.60
C LEU A 58 -17.30 2.40 11.52
N TYR A 59 -16.54 3.29 10.89
CA TYR A 59 -17.03 4.14 9.80
C TYR A 59 -17.51 3.34 8.59
N TYR A 60 -16.78 2.29 8.22
CA TYR A 60 -17.15 1.40 7.12
C TYR A 60 -18.06 0.23 7.54
N LYS A 61 -18.46 0.16 8.82
CA LYS A 61 -19.29 -0.91 9.39
C LYS A 61 -18.71 -2.31 9.16
N VAL A 62 -17.39 -2.43 9.32
CA VAL A 62 -16.65 -3.70 9.26
C VAL A 62 -15.84 -3.91 10.52
N ASP A 63 -15.35 -5.13 10.74
CA ASP A 63 -14.33 -5.41 11.75
C ASP A 63 -12.97 -4.87 11.28
N GLU A 64 -12.07 -4.51 12.21
CA GLU A 64 -10.71 -4.05 11.88
C GLU A 64 -9.97 -5.07 10.99
N SER A 65 -10.09 -6.36 11.31
CA SER A 65 -9.47 -7.43 10.53
C SER A 65 -9.99 -7.52 9.08
N LYS A 66 -11.17 -6.96 8.80
CA LYS A 66 -11.82 -6.93 7.47
C LYS A 66 -11.62 -5.60 6.75
N LEU A 67 -10.89 -4.64 7.34
CA LEU A 67 -10.46 -3.47 6.60
C LEU A 67 -9.69 -3.91 5.35
N SER A 68 -10.09 -3.34 4.22
CA SER A 68 -9.44 -3.62 2.94
C SER A 68 -9.39 -2.36 2.09
N PRO A 69 -8.43 -2.26 1.16
CA PRO A 69 -8.31 -1.08 0.30
C PRO A 69 -9.54 -0.83 -0.58
N LYS A 70 -10.37 -1.86 -0.81
CA LYS A 70 -11.61 -1.77 -1.62
C LYS A 70 -12.70 -0.90 -0.98
N LEU A 71 -12.59 -0.61 0.32
CA LEU A 71 -13.52 0.27 1.03
C LEU A 71 -13.24 1.76 0.76
N PHE A 72 -12.12 2.08 0.14
CA PHE A 72 -11.62 3.44 -0.05
C PHE A 72 -11.58 3.80 -1.54
N ASP A 73 -11.71 5.09 -1.84
CA ASP A 73 -11.47 5.62 -3.19
C ASP A 73 -9.95 5.70 -3.43
N PRO A 74 -9.39 4.96 -4.41
CA PRO A 74 -7.95 4.86 -4.60
C PRO A 74 -7.28 6.18 -5.02
N GLU A 75 -8.04 7.15 -5.52
CA GLU A 75 -7.54 8.46 -5.93
C GLU A 75 -7.71 9.49 -4.82
N LYS A 76 -8.88 9.53 -4.18
CA LYS A 76 -9.21 10.53 -3.15
C LYS A 76 -8.62 10.19 -1.79
N ASP A 77 -8.65 8.91 -1.41
CA ASP A 77 -8.27 8.44 -0.08
C ASP A 77 -6.83 7.92 -0.03
N ILE A 78 -6.00 8.26 -1.02
CA ILE A 78 -4.62 7.76 -1.13
C ILE A 78 -3.75 8.10 0.08
N ALA A 79 -4.03 9.23 0.74
CA ALA A 79 -3.36 9.60 1.97
C ALA A 79 -3.78 8.68 3.13
N GLU A 80 -5.08 8.38 3.27
CA GLU A 80 -5.60 7.49 4.30
C GLU A 80 -5.08 6.06 4.09
N LEU A 81 -5.13 5.54 2.86
CA LEU A 81 -4.59 4.23 2.49
C LEU A 81 -3.11 4.09 2.86
N PHE A 82 -2.34 5.15 2.64
CA PHE A 82 -0.94 5.21 3.03
C PHE A 82 -0.78 5.17 4.57
N LEU A 83 -1.56 5.96 5.30
CA LEU A 83 -1.53 5.99 6.77
C LEU A 83 -1.92 4.64 7.39
N ILE A 84 -2.94 3.97 6.85
CA ILE A 84 -3.35 2.62 7.27
C ILE A 84 -2.21 1.62 7.06
N SER A 85 -1.55 1.65 5.91
CA SER A 85 -0.39 0.79 5.66
C SER A 85 0.69 1.00 6.73
N HIS A 86 0.99 2.25 7.09
CA HIS A 86 1.99 2.57 8.10
C HIS A 86 1.57 2.19 9.53
N ALA A 87 0.28 2.32 9.88
CA ALA A 87 -0.22 1.85 11.17
C ALA A 87 -0.03 0.33 11.32
N TYR A 88 -0.37 -0.45 10.30
CA TYR A 88 -0.12 -1.90 10.30
C TYR A 88 1.36 -2.26 10.32
N TRP A 89 2.20 -1.50 9.62
CA TRP A 89 3.66 -1.67 9.68
C TRP A 89 4.21 -1.45 11.09
N ASP A 90 3.73 -0.43 11.79
CA ASP A 90 4.17 -0.12 13.15
C ASP A 90 3.69 -1.16 14.16
N LEU A 91 2.42 -1.59 14.06
CA LEU A 91 1.87 -2.69 14.84
C LEU A 91 2.62 -4.00 14.61
N ALA A 92 2.94 -4.34 13.36
CA ALA A 92 3.71 -5.53 13.04
C ALA A 92 5.06 -5.55 13.78
N LYS A 93 5.81 -4.44 13.76
CA LYS A 93 7.08 -4.33 14.50
C LYS A 93 6.88 -4.40 16.02
N ALA A 94 5.83 -3.79 16.54
CA ALA A 94 5.54 -3.81 17.97
C ALA A 94 5.26 -5.23 18.46
N TYR A 95 4.43 -5.98 17.74
CA TYR A 95 4.08 -7.37 18.08
C TYR A 95 5.23 -8.36 17.85
N ASP A 96 6.10 -8.11 16.86
CA ASP A 96 7.28 -8.94 16.59
C ASP A 96 8.25 -9.02 17.78
N ARG A 97 8.23 -8.04 18.70
CA ARG A 97 9.07 -8.06 19.91
C ARG A 97 8.70 -9.20 20.89
N SER A 98 7.50 -9.76 20.81
CA SER A 98 7.00 -10.79 21.72
C SER A 98 6.65 -12.09 20.98
N PRO A 99 7.27 -13.23 21.33
CA PRO A 99 7.01 -14.52 20.68
C PRO A 99 5.53 -14.92 20.66
N ASN A 100 4.79 -14.60 21.72
CA ASN A 100 3.37 -14.92 21.85
C ASN A 100 2.49 -14.12 20.89
N LEU A 101 3.00 -13.03 20.33
CA LEU A 101 2.28 -12.12 19.43
C LEU A 101 2.80 -12.19 18.00
N HIS A 102 3.67 -13.16 17.67
CA HIS A 102 4.17 -13.33 16.30
C HIS A 102 3.05 -13.56 15.28
N LEU A 103 1.98 -14.27 15.66
CA LEU A 103 0.82 -14.46 14.78
C LEU A 103 0.13 -13.14 14.47
N GLU A 104 0.00 -12.27 15.47
CA GLU A 104 -0.59 -10.95 15.31
C GLU A 104 0.33 -10.04 14.48
N SER A 105 1.65 -10.14 14.67
CA SER A 105 2.64 -9.47 13.82
C SER A 105 2.50 -9.88 12.35
N ILE A 106 2.36 -11.18 12.07
CA ILE A 106 2.15 -11.71 10.71
C ILE A 106 0.84 -11.18 10.12
N ARG A 107 -0.26 -11.17 10.89
CA ARG A 107 -1.55 -10.60 10.44
C ARG A 107 -1.41 -9.12 10.07
N CYS A 108 -0.72 -8.33 10.89
CA CYS A 108 -0.45 -6.92 10.60
C CYS A 108 0.45 -6.77 9.35
N LEU A 109 1.45 -7.62 9.16
CA LEU A 109 2.25 -7.64 7.93
C LEU A 109 1.40 -7.94 6.70
N ASP A 110 0.47 -8.88 6.78
CA ASP A 110 -0.45 -9.20 5.68
C ASP A 110 -1.32 -7.98 5.32
N GLN A 111 -1.83 -7.27 6.32
CA GLN A 111 -2.58 -6.04 6.07
C GLN A 111 -1.70 -4.92 5.51
N PHE A 112 -0.48 -4.75 6.03
CA PHE A 112 0.49 -3.82 5.44
C PHE A 112 0.71 -4.10 3.96
N VAL A 113 0.89 -5.37 3.59
CA VAL A 113 1.08 -5.81 2.20
C VAL A 113 -0.18 -5.48 1.37
N ASN A 114 -1.37 -5.81 1.87
CA ASN A 114 -2.65 -5.53 1.20
C ASN A 114 -2.87 -4.04 0.92
N PHE A 115 -2.59 -3.16 1.89
CA PHE A 115 -2.68 -1.71 1.74
C PHE A 115 -1.51 -1.08 0.97
N THR A 116 -0.49 -1.87 0.61
CA THR A 116 0.70 -1.41 -0.12
C THR A 116 0.62 -1.71 -1.62
N ILE A 117 0.13 -2.88 -2.00
CA ILE A 117 0.17 -3.35 -3.39
C ILE A 117 -0.76 -2.53 -4.28
N GLY A 118 -0.25 -2.14 -5.45
CA GLY A 118 -1.02 -1.43 -6.47
C GLY A 118 -1.02 0.10 -6.31
N TYR A 119 -0.46 0.63 -5.22
CA TYR A 119 -0.43 2.07 -4.93
C TYR A 119 0.93 2.70 -5.22
N LYS A 120 0.94 4.03 -5.44
CA LYS A 120 2.15 4.79 -5.81
C LYS A 120 3.30 4.71 -4.79
N TYR A 121 2.98 4.44 -3.52
CA TYR A 121 3.93 4.33 -2.42
C TYR A 121 4.46 2.90 -2.21
N GLN A 122 4.04 1.93 -3.04
CA GLN A 122 4.49 0.54 -2.97
C GLN A 122 6.01 0.39 -2.90
N TYR A 123 6.74 1.14 -3.72
CA TYR A 123 8.20 1.10 -3.75
C TYR A 123 8.83 1.66 -2.47
N ALA A 124 8.27 2.74 -1.92
CA ALA A 124 8.74 3.32 -0.66
C ALA A 124 8.55 2.32 0.49
N ASN A 125 7.37 1.69 0.57
CA ASN A 125 7.07 0.66 1.56
C ASN A 125 7.99 -0.58 1.42
N ALA A 126 8.28 -1.01 0.18
CA ALA A 126 9.22 -2.08 -0.10
C ALA A 126 10.65 -1.74 0.39
N ARG A 127 11.08 -0.48 0.25
CA ARG A 127 12.36 -0.02 0.80
C ARG A 127 12.36 -0.01 2.33
N THR A 128 11.27 0.39 2.96
CA THR A 128 11.13 0.39 4.42
C THR A 128 11.37 -1.01 4.99
N ILE A 129 10.66 -2.02 4.47
CA ILE A 129 10.82 -3.40 4.95
C ILE A 129 12.21 -3.97 4.61
N LYS A 130 12.75 -3.70 3.40
CA LYS A 130 14.12 -4.09 3.02
C LYS A 130 15.15 -3.50 3.98
N SER A 131 15.01 -2.23 4.34
CA SER A 131 15.90 -1.56 5.30
C SER A 131 15.77 -2.17 6.70
N PHE A 132 14.56 -2.50 7.14
CA PHE A 132 14.31 -3.12 8.44
C PHE A 132 14.98 -4.50 8.57
N ILE A 133 14.81 -5.35 7.55
CA ILE A 133 15.46 -6.66 7.46
C ILE A 133 16.99 -6.51 7.42
N ARG A 134 17.51 -5.61 6.57
CA ARG A 134 18.96 -5.38 6.42
C ARG A 134 19.61 -4.94 7.74
N LYS A 135 18.92 -4.11 8.52
CA LYS A 135 19.38 -3.65 9.84
C LYS A 135 19.26 -4.73 10.94
N ARG A 136 18.77 -5.93 10.62
CA ARG A 136 18.54 -7.05 11.57
C ARG A 136 17.66 -6.66 12.76
N LEU A 137 16.64 -5.83 12.50
CA LEU A 137 15.69 -5.37 13.52
C LEU A 137 14.48 -6.30 13.68
N ALA A 138 14.30 -7.25 12.77
CA ALA A 138 13.22 -8.23 12.82
C ALA A 138 13.60 -9.41 13.72
N HIS A 139 12.75 -9.71 14.70
CA HIS A 139 12.83 -10.91 15.53
C HIS A 139 12.31 -12.14 14.77
N ASN A 140 11.31 -11.98 13.91
CA ASN A 140 10.88 -12.98 12.93
C ASN A 140 11.26 -12.59 11.48
N PRO A 141 12.55 -12.69 11.08
CA PRO A 141 13.00 -12.24 9.77
C PRO A 141 12.33 -12.97 8.59
N ALA A 142 11.86 -14.20 8.79
CA ALA A 142 11.18 -14.98 7.76
C ALA A 142 9.84 -14.32 7.34
N ALA A 143 9.02 -13.90 8.31
CA ALA A 143 7.74 -13.24 8.03
C ALA A 143 7.94 -11.90 7.28
N PHE A 144 8.88 -11.07 7.71
CA PHE A 144 9.17 -9.80 7.03
C PHE A 144 9.75 -10.03 5.63
N LYS A 145 10.58 -11.06 5.43
CA LYS A 145 11.09 -11.41 4.10
C LYS A 145 9.96 -11.86 3.17
N GLN A 146 9.04 -12.68 3.66
CA GLN A 146 7.85 -13.10 2.90
C GLN A 146 6.97 -11.91 2.50
N ALA A 147 6.71 -10.97 3.42
CA ALA A 147 5.97 -9.75 3.13
C ALA A 147 6.67 -8.87 2.08
N TYR A 148 8.00 -8.71 2.18
CA TYR A 148 8.79 -8.01 1.18
C TYR A 148 8.71 -8.68 -0.19
N GLU A 149 8.86 -10.00 -0.25
CA GLU A 149 8.74 -10.78 -1.49
C GLU A 149 7.35 -10.63 -2.11
N ARG A 150 6.27 -10.65 -1.32
CA ARG A 150 4.92 -10.40 -1.83
C ARG A 150 4.75 -9.00 -2.39
N ILE A 151 5.26 -7.96 -1.71
CA ILE A 151 5.25 -6.58 -2.24
C ILE A 151 6.04 -6.50 -3.55
N GLN A 152 7.14 -7.24 -3.69
CA GLN A 152 7.94 -7.29 -4.93
C GLN A 152 7.26 -8.08 -6.03
N VAL A 153 6.72 -9.26 -5.74
CA VAL A 153 6.07 -10.14 -6.72
C VAL A 153 4.76 -9.52 -7.19
N GLU A 154 3.96 -8.97 -6.28
CA GLU A 154 2.70 -8.31 -6.63
C GLU A 154 2.88 -6.87 -7.11
N SER A 155 4.13 -6.39 -7.24
CA SER A 155 4.46 -5.16 -8.00
C SER A 155 4.28 -5.33 -9.51
N LYS A 156 3.20 -6.02 -9.92
CA LYS A 156 2.74 -6.21 -11.30
C LYS A 156 2.66 -4.89 -12.08
N GLY A 157 2.71 -3.71 -11.47
CA GLY A 157 2.76 -2.46 -12.23
C GLY A 157 4.04 -2.30 -13.05
N CYS A 158 4.04 -2.63 -14.35
CA CYS A 158 4.96 -1.99 -15.29
C CYS A 158 4.41 -0.58 -15.56
N PHE A 159 4.70 0.39 -14.68
CA PHE A 159 3.98 1.68 -14.61
C PHE A 159 3.83 2.42 -15.94
N ILE A 160 4.89 2.49 -16.75
CA ILE A 160 4.85 3.12 -18.07
C ILE A 160 3.88 2.35 -18.99
N SER A 161 3.97 1.03 -19.08
CA SER A 161 3.04 0.25 -19.91
C SER A 161 1.59 0.30 -19.40
N THR A 162 1.39 0.34 -18.08
CA THR A 162 0.08 0.47 -17.46
C THR A 162 -0.55 1.83 -17.80
N ASP A 163 0.22 2.92 -17.75
CA ASP A 163 -0.22 4.27 -18.14
C ASP A 163 -0.54 4.36 -19.64
N LEU A 164 0.27 3.73 -20.49
CA LEU A 164 0.14 3.81 -21.95
C LEU A 164 -1.00 2.96 -22.52
N PHE A 165 -1.12 1.72 -22.05
CA PHE A 165 -1.98 0.69 -22.63
C PHE A 165 -3.10 0.22 -21.69
N GLY A 166 -2.99 0.51 -20.39
CA GLY A 166 -3.91 0.01 -19.37
C GLY A 166 -3.47 -1.29 -18.72
N SER A 167 -4.05 -1.57 -17.55
CA SER A 167 -3.69 -2.72 -16.69
C SER A 167 -4.02 -4.08 -17.30
N GLN A 168 -5.00 -4.18 -18.20
CA GLN A 168 -5.46 -5.44 -18.78
C GLN A 168 -4.95 -5.69 -20.20
N HIS A 169 -4.12 -4.79 -20.74
CA HIS A 169 -3.67 -4.89 -22.11
C HIS A 169 -2.65 -6.04 -22.28
N PRO A 170 -2.72 -6.83 -23.37
CA PRO A 170 -1.82 -7.97 -23.60
C PRO A 170 -0.32 -7.61 -23.49
N ILE A 171 0.10 -6.48 -24.08
CA ILE A 171 1.46 -5.93 -23.97
C ILE A 171 1.88 -5.73 -22.51
N THR A 172 1.00 -5.15 -21.68
CA THR A 172 1.27 -4.93 -20.26
C THR A 172 1.46 -6.26 -19.52
N HIS A 173 0.65 -7.27 -19.83
CA HIS A 173 0.78 -8.61 -19.26
C HIS A 173 2.08 -9.31 -19.68
N GLU A 174 2.47 -9.20 -20.95
CA GLU A 174 3.70 -9.79 -21.48
C GLU A 174 4.96 -9.17 -20.86
N LEU A 175 4.96 -7.84 -20.66
CA LEU A 175 6.05 -7.15 -19.96
C LEU A 175 6.15 -7.54 -18.48
N ARG A 176 5.01 -7.74 -17.82
CA ARG A 176 4.96 -8.26 -16.44
C ARG A 176 5.54 -9.66 -16.34
N GLN A 177 5.12 -10.58 -17.22
CA GLN A 177 5.67 -11.93 -17.26
C GLN A 177 7.18 -11.93 -17.54
N TRP A 178 7.62 -11.07 -18.46
CA TRP A 178 9.04 -10.92 -18.75
C TRP A 178 9.83 -10.40 -17.54
N LYS A 179 9.32 -9.38 -16.83
CA LYS A 179 9.90 -8.89 -15.58
C LYS A 179 10.15 -10.05 -14.60
N PHE A 180 9.16 -10.94 -14.40
CA PHE A 180 9.34 -12.11 -13.54
C PHE A 180 10.42 -13.08 -14.03
N SER A 181 10.55 -13.27 -15.33
CA SER A 181 11.61 -14.15 -15.88
C SER A 181 13.03 -13.60 -15.64
N ILE A 182 13.21 -12.28 -15.72
CA ILE A 182 14.55 -11.67 -15.60
C ILE A 182 14.96 -11.34 -14.16
N GLN A 183 14.01 -11.25 -13.22
CA GLN A 183 14.29 -10.84 -11.84
C GLN A 183 15.29 -11.76 -11.11
N ASN A 184 15.37 -13.04 -11.52
CA ASN A 184 16.26 -14.03 -10.92
C ASN A 184 17.73 -13.86 -11.36
N THR A 185 17.99 -13.00 -12.34
CA THR A 185 19.34 -12.69 -12.83
C THR A 185 19.84 -11.37 -12.24
N LYS A 186 21.13 -11.26 -11.94
CA LYS A 186 21.72 -10.02 -11.39
C LYS A 186 21.51 -8.81 -12.33
N LEU A 187 21.66 -9.03 -13.65
CA LEU A 187 21.44 -8.00 -14.66
C LEU A 187 19.96 -7.63 -14.78
N GLY A 188 19.06 -8.62 -14.77
CA GLY A 188 17.62 -8.36 -14.83
C GLY A 188 17.11 -7.64 -13.58
N PHE A 189 17.62 -7.97 -12.40
CA PHE A 189 17.33 -7.23 -11.17
C PHE A 189 17.80 -5.77 -11.26
N PHE A 190 19.02 -5.52 -11.72
CA PHE A 190 19.53 -4.15 -11.93
C PHE A 190 18.70 -3.37 -12.96
N PHE A 191 18.31 -4.02 -14.06
CA PHE A 191 17.43 -3.42 -15.07
C PHE A 191 16.08 -3.03 -14.47
N ILE A 192 15.46 -3.93 -13.70
CA ILE A 192 14.20 -3.68 -13.00
C ILE A 192 14.37 -2.49 -12.03
N GLU A 193 15.42 -2.47 -11.21
CA GLU A 193 15.67 -1.35 -10.30
C GLU A 193 15.85 -0.03 -11.06
N SER A 194 16.63 0.01 -12.13
CA SER A 194 16.81 1.22 -12.96
C SER A 194 15.49 1.69 -13.59
N TYR A 195 14.68 0.75 -14.09
CA TYR A 195 13.36 1.05 -14.66
C TYR A 195 12.44 1.72 -13.64
N TYR A 196 12.36 1.19 -12.41
CA TYR A 196 11.47 1.73 -11.39
C TYR A 196 12.02 2.98 -10.69
N ASN A 197 13.33 3.07 -10.48
CA ASN A 197 13.95 4.15 -9.70
C ASN A 197 14.27 5.38 -10.54
N THR A 198 14.51 5.20 -11.85
CA THR A 198 15.00 6.27 -12.72
C THR A 198 14.03 6.51 -13.86
N LEU A 199 13.71 5.48 -14.65
CA LEU A 199 12.90 5.66 -15.87
C LEU A 199 11.45 6.03 -15.55
N CYS A 200 10.80 5.36 -14.60
CA CYS A 200 9.41 5.66 -14.23
C CYS A 200 9.24 7.09 -13.68
N PRO A 201 10.01 7.56 -12.68
CA PRO A 201 9.90 8.93 -12.18
C PRO A 201 10.19 9.98 -13.26
N PHE A 202 11.19 9.73 -14.11
CA PHE A 202 11.52 10.61 -15.22
C PHE A 202 10.37 10.71 -16.23
N TYR A 203 9.82 9.57 -16.67
CA TYR A 203 8.67 9.51 -17.57
C TYR A 203 7.49 10.32 -17.01
N PHE A 204 7.09 10.08 -15.76
CA PHE A 204 5.96 10.79 -15.17
C PHE A 204 6.22 12.28 -14.97
N LYS A 205 7.44 12.68 -14.59
CA LYS A 205 7.83 14.09 -14.50
C LYS A 205 7.73 14.78 -15.86
N LEU A 206 8.20 14.14 -16.92
CA LEU A 206 8.17 14.70 -18.27
C LEU A 206 6.74 14.72 -18.85
N SER A 207 5.93 13.70 -18.55
CA SER A 207 4.54 13.58 -19.01
C SER A 207 3.59 14.68 -18.50
N LYS A 208 3.98 15.37 -17.40
CA LYS A 208 3.23 16.50 -16.85
C LYS A 208 3.31 17.76 -17.73
N PHE A 209 4.33 17.88 -18.57
CA PHE A 209 4.46 18.99 -19.50
C PHE A 209 3.61 18.70 -20.75
N SER A 210 2.59 19.52 -20.98
CA SER A 210 1.60 19.36 -22.06
C SER A 210 2.24 19.25 -23.45
N LEU A 211 3.35 19.96 -23.67
CA LEU A 211 4.09 19.99 -24.94
C LEU A 211 4.75 18.64 -25.27
N PHE A 212 5.29 17.95 -24.27
CA PHE A 212 6.10 16.72 -24.47
C PHE A 212 5.27 15.44 -24.36
N ARG A 213 4.09 15.50 -23.75
CA ARG A 213 3.22 14.35 -23.52
C ARG A 213 2.91 13.51 -24.78
N PRO A 214 2.48 14.07 -25.93
CA PRO A 214 2.14 13.25 -27.11
C PRO A 214 3.37 12.60 -27.75
N ILE A 215 4.51 13.30 -27.77
CA ILE A 215 5.78 12.80 -28.31
C ILE A 215 6.30 11.65 -27.43
N LEU A 216 6.37 11.89 -26.11
CA LEU A 216 6.83 10.90 -25.15
C LEU A 216 5.95 9.65 -25.16
N ARG A 217 4.62 9.82 -25.27
CA ARG A 217 3.67 8.72 -25.39
C ARG A 217 3.94 7.88 -26.64
N THR A 218 4.09 8.52 -27.79
CA THR A 218 4.30 7.84 -29.08
C THR A 218 5.63 7.09 -29.09
N LEU A 219 6.72 7.73 -28.65
CA LEU A 219 8.04 7.10 -28.53
C LEU A 219 8.04 5.93 -27.56
N SER A 220 7.37 6.08 -26.41
CA SER A 220 7.30 5.02 -25.39
C SER A 220 6.43 3.84 -25.85
N ILE A 221 5.36 4.09 -26.62
CA ILE A 221 4.57 3.02 -27.24
C ILE A 221 5.41 2.28 -28.29
N TYR A 222 6.14 3.02 -29.14
CA TYR A 222 6.98 2.42 -30.18
C TYR A 222 8.11 1.59 -29.57
N SER A 223 8.80 2.12 -28.56
CA SER A 223 9.90 1.41 -27.89
C SER A 223 9.43 0.13 -27.20
N LEU A 224 8.30 0.15 -26.50
CA LEU A 224 7.75 -1.04 -25.84
C LEU A 224 7.26 -2.08 -26.86
N LYS A 225 6.65 -1.66 -27.96
CA LYS A 225 6.25 -2.59 -29.05
C LYS A 225 7.46 -3.19 -29.75
N LEU A 226 8.48 -2.38 -30.03
CA LEU A 226 9.73 -2.84 -30.64
C LEU A 226 10.44 -3.83 -29.71
N PHE A 227 10.49 -3.54 -28.41
CA PHE A 227 11.08 -4.42 -27.40
C PHE A 227 10.41 -5.79 -27.36
N ILE A 228 9.07 -5.84 -27.34
CA ILE A 228 8.33 -7.10 -27.40
C ILE A 228 8.57 -7.84 -28.71
N ARG A 229 8.62 -7.12 -29.83
CA ARG A 229 8.87 -7.72 -31.14
C ARG A 229 10.24 -8.37 -31.22
N ILE A 230 11.27 -7.70 -30.70
CA ILE A 230 12.63 -8.25 -30.61
C ILE A 230 12.64 -9.49 -29.71
N LYS A 231 12.00 -9.42 -28.54
CA LYS A 231 11.91 -10.56 -27.62
C LYS A 231 11.29 -11.80 -28.28
N ARG A 232 10.22 -11.64 -29.07
CA ARG A 232 9.55 -12.78 -29.73
C ARG A 232 10.36 -13.41 -30.86
N SER A 233 11.41 -12.74 -31.35
CA SER A 233 12.30 -13.24 -32.39
C SER A 233 13.49 -14.05 -31.85
N PHE A 234 13.68 -14.10 -30.53
CA PHE A 234 14.68 -14.90 -29.83
C PHE A 234 13.98 -15.98 -29.00
#